data_AF-A0AAP0GSQ5-F1
#
_entry.id   AF-A0AAP0GSQ5-F1
#
_cell.length_a   1.000
_cell.length_b   1.000
_cell.length_c   1.000
_cell.angle_alpha   90.00
_cell.angle_beta   90.00
_cell.angle_gamma   90.00
#
_symmetry.space_group_name_H-M   'P 1'
#
loop_
_entity.id
_entity.type
_entity.pdbx_description
1 polymer ?
#
loop_
_entity_poly.entity_id
_entity_poly.type
_entity_poly.pdbx_seq_one_letter_code
_entity_poly.pdbx_strand_id
1 'polypeptide(L)'
;MANSARTGVTTLFLLATVAPLALAFGHDYGQALSKSLLFFEAQRSGYLPGNQRIKWRGNSGLLDGKASGVDLVGGYYDAGDNVKFGLPMAFTVTMRSWSIFGVRFANCVERRIRARNGCC
;
A
#
# COMPACT_ATOMS: atom_id res chain seq x y z
N MET A 1 6.40 54.07 17.57
CA MET A 1 6.12 52.85 18.36
C MET A 1 5.12 51.89 17.66
N ALA A 2 4.11 52.36 16.92
CA ALA A 2 3.11 51.50 16.27
C ALA A 2 3.60 50.60 15.10
N ASN A 3 4.69 50.97 14.40
CA ASN A 3 5.18 50.20 13.24
C ASN A 3 5.98 48.94 13.62
N SER A 4 6.64 48.95 14.79
CA SER A 4 7.42 47.81 15.29
C SER A 4 6.54 46.67 15.82
N ALA A 5 5.36 47.00 16.37
CA ALA A 5 4.37 46.01 16.76
C ALA A 5 3.69 45.35 15.54
N ARG A 6 3.45 46.12 14.46
CA ARG A 6 2.87 45.57 13.21
C ARG A 6 3.81 44.60 12.50
N THR A 7 5.11 44.90 12.44
CA THR A 7 6.10 43.98 11.86
C THR A 7 6.27 42.70 12.67
N GLY A 8 6.15 42.75 14.01
CA GLY A 8 6.18 41.56 14.87
C GLY A 8 4.95 40.67 14.71
N VAL A 9 3.76 41.26 14.55
CA VAL A 9 2.52 40.50 14.34
C VAL A 9 2.51 39.85 12.95
N THR A 10 2.97 40.56 11.91
CA THR A 10 3.02 39.98 10.55
C THR A 10 4.08 38.88 10.42
N THR A 11 5.25 39.01 11.05
CA THR A 11 6.25 37.93 11.04
C THR A 11 5.81 36.71 11.84
N LEU A 12 5.11 36.89 12.97
CA LEU A 12 4.55 35.79 13.75
C LEU A 12 3.45 35.04 12.97
N PHE A 13 2.59 35.78 12.24
CA PHE A 13 1.57 35.19 11.35
C PHE A 13 2.19 34.44 10.16
N LEU A 14 3.30 34.95 9.60
CA LEU A 14 4.03 34.30 8.52
C LEU A 14 4.72 33.03 9.01
N LEU A 15 5.35 33.04 10.19
CA LEU A 15 5.95 31.85 10.79
C LEU A 15 4.90 30.79 11.14
N ALA A 16 3.75 31.20 11.69
CA ALA A 16 2.67 30.31 12.09
C ALA A 16 1.95 29.65 10.90
N THR A 17 1.96 30.27 9.72
CA THR A 17 1.36 29.70 8.49
C THR A 17 2.38 28.90 7.66
N VAL A 18 3.66 29.26 7.66
CA VAL A 18 4.71 28.58 6.87
C VAL A 18 5.29 27.36 7.60
N ALA A 19 5.42 27.37 8.93
CA ALA A 19 5.97 26.25 9.69
C ALA A 19 5.14 24.93 9.62
N PRO A 20 3.79 24.95 9.68
CA PRO A 20 3.02 23.73 9.48
C PRO A 20 3.14 23.17 8.05
N LEU A 21 3.35 24.04 7.06
CA LEU A 21 3.58 23.64 5.66
C LEU A 21 4.92 22.92 5.52
N ALA A 22 5.95 23.36 6.26
CA ALA A 22 7.27 22.72 6.31
C ALA A 22 7.29 21.36 7.04
N LEU A 23 6.36 21.11 7.96
CA LEU A 23 6.24 19.83 8.67
C LEU A 23 5.43 18.78 7.90
N ALA A 24 4.72 19.17 6.84
CA ALA A 24 3.93 18.27 5.99
C ALA A 24 4.76 17.52 4.93
N PHE A 25 6.07 17.75 4.85
CA PHE A 25 6.93 17.14 3.82
C PHE A 25 7.34 15.68 4.09
N GLY A 26 6.89 15.08 5.20
CA GLY A 26 7.09 13.65 5.49
C GLY A 26 5.88 12.81 5.07
N HIS A 27 6.08 11.85 4.16
CA HIS A 27 5.04 10.89 3.80
C HIS A 27 5.08 9.65 4.73
N ASP A 28 3.93 9.28 5.28
CA ASP A 28 3.78 8.02 6.03
C ASP A 28 3.68 6.84 5.04
N TYR A 29 4.83 6.30 4.67
CA TYR A 29 4.93 5.13 3.80
C TYR A 29 4.33 3.86 4.41
N GLY A 30 4.23 3.77 5.74
CA GLY A 30 3.60 2.64 6.42
C GLY A 30 2.09 2.61 6.19
N GLN A 31 1.43 3.76 6.31
CA GLN A 31 0.03 3.92 5.92
C GLN A 31 -0.19 3.73 4.41
N ALA A 32 0.70 4.28 3.58
CA ALA A 32 0.60 4.11 2.13
C ALA A 32 0.64 2.62 1.74
N LEU A 33 1.63 1.88 2.25
CA LEU A 33 1.76 0.44 2.00
C LEU A 33 0.55 -0.35 2.52
N SER A 34 0.06 -0.01 3.71
CA SER A 34 -1.12 -0.67 4.29
C SER A 34 -2.37 -0.49 3.43
N LYS A 35 -2.58 0.72 2.90
CA LYS A 35 -3.68 1.03 1.96
C LYS A 35 -3.47 0.35 0.60
N SER A 36 -2.24 0.28 0.10
CA SER A 36 -1.92 -0.47 -1.12
C SER A 36 -2.26 -1.95 -0.97
N LEU A 37 -1.98 -2.59 0.17
CA LEU A 37 -2.37 -3.99 0.40
C LEU A 37 -3.91 -4.17 0.49
N LEU A 38 -4.62 -3.20 1.08
CA LEU A 38 -6.08 -3.18 1.11
C LEU A 38 -6.69 -3.07 -0.30
N PHE A 39 -6.07 -2.31 -1.21
CA PHE A 39 -6.49 -2.23 -2.61
C PHE A 39 -6.53 -3.63 -3.27
N PHE A 40 -5.48 -4.43 -3.08
CA PHE A 40 -5.48 -5.78 -3.66
C PHE A 40 -6.47 -6.73 -2.97
N GLU A 41 -6.72 -6.57 -1.68
CA GLU A 41 -7.78 -7.32 -1.01
C GLU A 41 -9.15 -6.98 -1.59
N ALA A 42 -9.38 -5.70 -1.90
CA ALA A 42 -10.59 -5.28 -2.58
C ALA A 42 -10.71 -5.94 -3.95
N GLN A 43 -9.63 -6.14 -4.71
CA GLN A 43 -9.69 -6.74 -6.06
C GLN A 43 -9.94 -8.26 -6.12
N ARG A 44 -10.08 -8.97 -4.99
CA ARG A 44 -10.26 -10.44 -4.98
C ARG A 44 -11.56 -10.89 -5.64
N SER A 45 -11.47 -11.85 -6.55
CA SER A 45 -12.62 -12.57 -7.11
C SER A 45 -12.81 -13.92 -6.41
N GLY A 46 -13.97 -14.55 -6.57
CA GLY A 46 -14.31 -15.86 -6.02
C GLY A 46 -14.92 -15.78 -4.63
N TYR A 47 -14.72 -16.85 -3.86
CA TYR A 47 -15.13 -16.91 -2.47
C TYR A 47 -14.21 -16.04 -1.61
N LEU A 48 -14.79 -15.08 -0.90
CA LEU A 48 -14.08 -14.20 0.00
C LEU A 48 -14.05 -14.80 1.42
N PRO A 49 -12.91 -14.76 2.11
CA PRO A 49 -12.82 -15.28 3.46
C PRO A 49 -13.60 -14.38 4.43
N GLY A 50 -14.28 -14.97 5.42
CA GLY A 50 -15.13 -14.22 6.36
C GLY A 50 -14.37 -13.20 7.21
N ASN A 51 -13.05 -13.34 7.35
CA ASN A 51 -12.18 -12.41 8.08
C ASN A 51 -11.66 -11.25 7.21
N GLN A 52 -12.17 -11.04 5.99
CA GLN A 52 -11.69 -9.93 5.16
C GLN A 52 -12.02 -8.56 5.78
N ARG A 53 -11.14 -7.60 5.52
CA ARG A 53 -11.20 -6.21 5.99
C ARG A 53 -12.15 -5.37 5.14
N ILE A 54 -12.32 -5.69 3.86
CA ILE A 54 -13.17 -4.95 2.92
C ILE A 54 -14.64 -5.38 3.07
N LYS A 55 -15.47 -4.57 3.72
CA LYS A 55 -16.87 -4.94 4.06
C LYS A 55 -17.88 -4.79 2.92
N TRP A 56 -17.58 -3.94 1.94
CA TRP A 56 -18.47 -3.71 0.79
C TRP A 56 -18.29 -4.72 -0.35
N ARG A 57 -17.31 -5.65 -0.23
CA ARG A 57 -17.07 -6.73 -1.20
C ARG A 57 -17.71 -8.02 -0.73
N GLY A 58 -18.30 -8.77 -1.67
CA GLY A 58 -18.88 -10.10 -1.45
C GLY A 58 -18.39 -11.11 -2.47
N ASN A 59 -18.85 -12.36 -2.35
CA ASN A 59 -18.48 -13.45 -3.26
C ASN A 59 -18.89 -13.12 -4.71
N SER A 60 -17.99 -13.30 -5.67
CA SER A 60 -18.22 -12.96 -7.09
C SER A 60 -17.51 -13.94 -8.04
N GLY A 61 -17.93 -14.02 -9.30
CA GLY A 61 -17.27 -14.88 -10.31
C GLY A 61 -17.31 -16.39 -9.98
N LEU A 62 -18.41 -16.87 -9.39
CA LEU A 62 -18.56 -18.26 -8.90
C LEU A 62 -18.79 -19.29 -10.01
N LEU A 63 -19.03 -18.83 -11.23
CA LEU A 63 -19.27 -19.68 -12.40
C LEU A 63 -18.11 -19.63 -13.40
N ASP A 64 -17.02 -18.95 -13.03
CA ASP A 64 -15.86 -18.77 -13.90
C ASP A 64 -15.23 -20.12 -14.24
N GLY A 65 -15.09 -20.41 -15.54
CA GLY A 65 -14.54 -21.67 -16.05
C GLY A 65 -15.55 -22.80 -16.26
N LYS A 66 -16.77 -22.71 -15.70
CA LYS A 66 -17.76 -23.81 -15.80
C LYS A 66 -18.13 -24.17 -17.24
N ALA A 67 -18.17 -23.18 -18.13
CA ALA A 67 -18.45 -23.41 -19.56
C ALA A 67 -17.39 -24.30 -20.24
N SER A 68 -16.17 -24.34 -19.70
CA SER A 68 -15.06 -25.16 -20.17
C SER A 68 -14.79 -26.36 -19.27
N GLY A 69 -15.68 -26.65 -18.31
CA GLY A 69 -15.55 -27.77 -17.36
C GLY A 69 -14.40 -27.62 -16.35
N VAL A 70 -13.87 -26.41 -16.17
CA VAL A 70 -12.76 -26.12 -15.25
C VAL A 70 -13.18 -25.15 -14.16
N ASP A 71 -12.55 -25.22 -12.99
CA ASP A 71 -12.77 -24.25 -11.92
C ASP A 71 -11.75 -23.11 -12.04
N LEU A 72 -12.22 -21.93 -12.47
CA LEU A 72 -11.42 -20.69 -12.53
C LEU A 72 -11.90 -19.65 -11.51
N VAL A 73 -12.59 -20.10 -10.45
CA VAL A 73 -13.02 -19.26 -9.34
C VAL A 73 -11.78 -18.79 -8.56
N GLY A 74 -11.73 -17.50 -8.23
CA GLY A 74 -10.61 -16.89 -7.51
C GLY A 74 -9.81 -15.88 -8.33
N GLY A 75 -8.62 -15.53 -7.83
CA GLY A 75 -7.74 -14.55 -8.48
C GLY A 75 -8.12 -13.10 -8.20
N TYR A 76 -7.66 -12.20 -9.07
CA TYR A 76 -7.86 -10.76 -8.94
C TYR A 76 -8.52 -10.17 -10.19
N TYR A 77 -9.37 -9.17 -10.01
CA TYR A 77 -9.80 -8.33 -11.12
C TYR A 77 -8.67 -7.37 -11.51
N ASP A 78 -8.49 -7.18 -12.82
CA ASP A 78 -7.35 -6.45 -13.35
C ASP A 78 -7.41 -4.95 -13.01
N ALA A 79 -8.58 -4.33 -13.20
CA ALA A 79 -8.76 -2.90 -12.98
C ALA A 79 -10.16 -2.58 -12.39
N GLY A 80 -10.87 -1.62 -12.97
CA GLY A 80 -12.23 -1.24 -12.58
C GLY A 80 -13.33 -2.13 -13.18
N ASP A 81 -12.94 -3.09 -14.01
CA ASP A 81 -13.82 -4.08 -14.61
C ASP A 81 -13.74 -5.42 -13.86
N ASN A 82 -14.47 -6.41 -14.35
CA ASN A 82 -14.52 -7.75 -13.75
C ASN A 82 -13.76 -8.80 -14.58
N VAL A 83 -12.92 -8.38 -15.54
CA VAL A 83 -12.12 -9.32 -16.33
C VAL A 83 -10.85 -9.68 -15.58
N LYS A 84 -10.45 -10.94 -15.71
CA LYS A 84 -9.23 -11.51 -15.12
C LYS A 84 -8.15 -11.62 -16.19
N PHE A 85 -7.49 -10.51 -16.51
CA PHE A 85 -6.39 -10.54 -17.48
C PHE A 85 -5.16 -11.24 -16.87
N GLY A 86 -4.81 -12.41 -17.40
CA GLY A 86 -3.77 -13.27 -16.81
C GLY A 86 -2.37 -12.65 -16.84
N LEU A 87 -2.00 -11.97 -17.92
CA LEU A 87 -0.68 -11.36 -18.08
C LEU A 87 -0.40 -10.25 -17.03
N PRO A 88 -1.23 -9.19 -16.92
CA PRO A 88 -1.01 -8.15 -15.92
C PRO A 88 -1.16 -8.68 -14.48
N MET A 89 -2.02 -9.68 -14.25
CA MET A 89 -2.12 -10.34 -12.95
C MET A 89 -0.82 -11.05 -12.56
N ALA A 90 -0.24 -11.87 -13.45
CA ALA A 90 0.99 -12.60 -13.21
C ALA A 90 2.18 -11.64 -12.96
N PHE A 91 2.27 -10.57 -13.74
CA PHE A 91 3.28 -9.52 -13.55
C PHE A 91 3.17 -8.87 -12.17
N THR A 92 1.96 -8.51 -11.75
CA THR A 92 1.69 -7.89 -10.46
C THR A 92 2.10 -8.78 -9.29
N VAL A 93 1.76 -10.08 -9.33
CA VAL A 93 2.14 -11.05 -8.29
C VAL A 93 3.66 -11.22 -8.24
N THR A 94 4.32 -11.23 -9.40
CA THR A 94 5.78 -11.35 -9.50
C THR A 94 6.46 -10.14 -8.87
N MET A 95 6.04 -8.92 -9.24
CA MET A 95 6.63 -7.69 -8.72
C MET A 95 6.44 -7.56 -7.20
N ARG A 96 5.25 -7.90 -6.69
CA ARG A 96 4.99 -7.95 -5.25
C ARG A 96 5.92 -8.92 -4.53
N SER A 97 6.06 -10.13 -5.07
CA SER A 97 6.91 -11.17 -4.48
C SER A 97 8.38 -10.74 -4.47
N TRP A 98 8.82 -10.10 -5.56
CA TRP A 98 10.16 -9.52 -5.68
C TRP A 98 10.42 -8.45 -4.62
N SER A 99 9.46 -7.55 -4.38
CA SER A 99 9.59 -6.52 -3.34
C SER A 99 9.75 -7.11 -1.94
N ILE A 100 8.94 -8.11 -1.58
CA ILE A 100 9.02 -8.80 -0.28
C ILE A 100 10.36 -9.51 -0.15
N PHE A 101 10.79 -10.21 -1.20
CA PHE A 101 12.07 -10.90 -1.23
C PHE A 101 13.22 -9.92 -1.02
N GLY A 102 13.25 -8.80 -1.75
CA GLY A 102 14.29 -7.78 -1.64
C GLY A 102 14.40 -7.18 -0.23
N VAL A 103 13.29 -6.77 0.37
CA VAL A 103 13.26 -6.24 1.74
C VAL A 103 13.71 -7.30 2.75
N ARG A 104 13.25 -8.55 2.61
CA ARG A 104 13.64 -9.63 3.52
C ARG A 104 15.11 -10.00 3.39
N PHE A 105 15.63 -10.00 2.17
CA PHE A 105 17.04 -10.28 1.90
C PHE A 105 17.94 -9.19 2.52
N ALA A 106 17.62 -7.92 2.31
CA ALA A 106 18.36 -6.80 2.92
C ALA A 106 18.40 -6.91 4.45
N ASN A 107 17.26 -7.18 5.09
CA ASN A 107 17.18 -7.39 6.53
C ASN A 107 18.02 -8.59 7.01
N CYS A 108 18.10 -9.67 6.22
CA CYS A 108 18.93 -10.83 6.54
C CYS A 108 20.42 -10.49 6.50
N VAL A 109 20.85 -9.75 5.47
CA VAL A 109 22.23 -9.29 5.30
C VAL A 109 22.62 -8.36 6.46
N GLU A 110 21.78 -7.38 6.81
CA GLU A 110 22.07 -6.47 7.92
C GLU A 110 22.19 -7.22 9.25
N ARG A 111 21.28 -8.17 9.53
CA ARG A 111 21.36 -9.02 10.73
C ARG A 111 22.64 -9.84 10.78
N ARG A 112 23.11 -10.36 9.64
CA ARG A 112 24.41 -11.06 9.59
C ARG A 112 25.60 -10.14 9.85
N ILE A 113 25.57 -8.90 9.35
CA ILE A 113 26.64 -7.92 9.60
C ILE A 113 26.68 -7.53 11.08
N ARG A 114 25.51 -7.23 11.67
CA ARG A 114 25.41 -6.93 13.12
C ARG A 114 25.90 -8.10 13.97
N ALA A 115 25.52 -9.33 13.64
CA ALA A 115 25.98 -10.53 14.33
C ALA A 115 27.50 -10.76 14.21
N ARG A 116 28.13 -10.36 13.10
CA ARG A 116 29.59 -10.42 12.94
C ARG A 116 30.35 -9.32 13.70
N ASN A 117 29.75 -8.14 13.86
CA ASN A 117 30.39 -6.99 14.50
C ASN A 117 30.19 -6.94 16.03
N GLY A 118 29.56 -7.95 16.63
CA GLY A 118 29.41 -8.04 18.09
C GLY A 118 28.48 -7.01 18.72
N CYS A 119 27.73 -6.24 17.92
CA CYS A 119 26.65 -5.40 18.43
C CYS A 119 25.46 -6.30 18.77
N CYS A 120 25.45 -6.82 20.01
CA CYS A 120 24.25 -7.40 20.61
C CYS A 120 23.13 -6.35 20.74
#